data_AF-A0A7S5DQ68-F1
#
_entry.id   AF-A0A7S5DQ68-F1
#
_cell.length_a   1.000
_cell.length_b   1.000
_cell.length_c   1.000
_cell.angle_alpha   90.00
_cell.angle_beta   90.00
_cell.angle_gamma   90.00
#
_symmetry.space_group_name_H-M   'P 1'
#
loop_
_entity.id
_entity.type
_entity.pdbx_description
1 polymer ?
#
loop_
_entity_poly.entity_id
_entity_poly.type
_entity_poly.pdbx_seq_one_letter_code
_entity_poly.pdbx_strand_id
1 'polypeptide(L)'
;MNETFVVERKKSDTWVDVPASSRLPKYLYFDEPSYDVIVDIKRHIRETGEPWTWTGHTHTNPPKGSLIRYIGEFGLSEEYRKRKLFTPCPCCSPDNRKFGDGKIAWFPDEGVIRLIGPHCARTLDAAMHDEAIADFNRRKQETRDRDFILDRRYMMSDWMRICDELIEIAKGADAFFPSLSHAFEKQRAIPIWRHVRTGQLQVWTDTPEVTMGANGQINTRMTKTLVNHAVLDGYAALSPNRPKATQNLIDARKTLHAVDSYSEDYIKDAALPTKTQIANDLSRALQLIKRGRSTLAKEIAFLRPENVQRLRFWGRREDAPVQFEFAVEQGFTTLALPGGTALRVVVPESIRGVHVPPFQGV
;
A
#
# COMPACT_ATOMS: atom_id res chain seq x y z
N MET A 1 28.39 -37.47 -58.74
CA MET A 1 28.60 -36.98 -57.37
C MET A 1 28.06 -35.56 -57.32
N ASN A 2 26.86 -35.36 -56.78
CA ASN A 2 26.31 -34.02 -56.59
C ASN A 2 26.78 -33.53 -55.21
N GLU A 3 27.74 -32.63 -55.19
CA GLU A 3 28.10 -31.85 -54.00
C GLU A 3 26.93 -30.92 -53.69
N THR A 4 26.14 -31.31 -52.69
CA THR A 4 25.12 -30.45 -52.10
C THR A 4 25.84 -29.32 -51.36
N PHE A 5 25.90 -28.14 -51.98
CA PHE A 5 26.31 -26.91 -51.32
C PHE A 5 25.34 -26.63 -50.15
N VAL A 6 25.74 -27.01 -48.93
CA VAL A 6 25.08 -26.58 -47.70
C VAL A 6 25.43 -25.11 -47.53
N VAL A 7 24.53 -24.24 -48.00
CA VAL A 7 24.60 -22.81 -47.70
C VAL A 7 24.48 -22.65 -46.19
N GLU A 8 25.59 -22.37 -45.51
CA GLU A 8 25.61 -21.97 -44.11
C GLU A 8 24.74 -20.71 -43.96
N ARG A 9 23.49 -20.89 -43.54
CA ARG A 9 22.64 -19.76 -43.14
C ARG A 9 23.30 -19.11 -41.93
N LYS A 10 23.69 -17.83 -42.08
CA LYS A 10 24.11 -16.99 -40.95
C LYS A 10 23.02 -17.05 -39.88
N LYS A 11 23.32 -17.73 -38.77
CA LYS A 11 22.45 -17.79 -37.60
C LYS A 11 22.35 -16.39 -37.01
N SER A 12 21.15 -15.94 -36.67
CA SER A 12 20.91 -14.65 -36.01
C SER A 12 21.57 -14.62 -34.63
N ASP A 13 21.86 -13.43 -34.11
CA ASP A 13 22.37 -13.26 -32.73
C ASP A 13 21.36 -13.74 -31.67
N THR A 14 20.10 -13.95 -32.06
CA THR A 14 19.03 -14.49 -31.22
C THR A 14 18.83 -15.98 -31.40
N TRP A 15 19.60 -16.65 -32.27
CA TRP A 15 19.47 -18.08 -32.52
C TRP A 15 19.87 -18.90 -31.29
N VAL A 16 19.10 -19.94 -30.99
CA VAL A 16 19.37 -20.93 -29.95
C VAL A 16 19.29 -22.31 -30.54
N ASP A 17 20.30 -23.14 -30.25
CA ASP A 17 20.23 -24.55 -30.60
C ASP A 17 19.41 -25.30 -29.54
N VAL A 18 18.11 -25.43 -29.79
CA VAL A 18 17.22 -26.18 -28.89
C VAL A 18 17.52 -27.67 -29.02
N PRO A 19 17.86 -28.38 -27.92
CA PRO A 19 18.22 -29.79 -27.94
C PRO A 19 17.18 -30.66 -28.65
N ALA A 20 17.63 -31.67 -29.38
CA ALA A 20 16.73 -32.61 -30.07
C ALA A 20 15.76 -33.30 -29.09
N SER A 21 16.22 -33.61 -27.87
CA SER A 21 15.37 -34.14 -26.80
C SER A 21 14.23 -33.18 -26.43
N SER A 22 14.47 -31.87 -26.44
CA SER A 22 13.44 -30.86 -26.21
C SER A 22 12.38 -30.84 -27.32
N ARG A 23 12.70 -31.28 -28.54
CA ARG A 23 11.76 -31.31 -29.69
C ARG A 23 10.91 -32.58 -29.77
N LEU A 24 11.11 -33.54 -28.88
CA LEU A 24 10.23 -34.70 -28.75
C LEU A 24 9.08 -34.34 -27.80
N PRO A 25 7.81 -34.66 -28.11
CA PRO A 25 6.72 -34.54 -27.16
C PRO A 25 6.95 -35.39 -25.90
N LYS A 26 6.66 -34.85 -24.71
CA LYS A 26 6.75 -35.55 -23.41
C LYS A 26 5.36 -35.81 -22.85
N TYR A 27 4.77 -36.93 -23.22
CA TYR A 27 3.44 -37.40 -22.83
C TYR A 27 3.37 -37.83 -21.36
N LEU A 28 3.61 -36.91 -20.43
CA LEU A 28 3.75 -37.19 -18.99
C LEU A 28 2.60 -36.63 -18.14
N TYR A 29 1.77 -35.76 -18.71
CA TYR A 29 0.85 -34.89 -17.97
C TYR A 29 -0.57 -34.97 -18.51
N PHE A 30 -1.16 -36.15 -18.63
CA PHE A 30 -2.56 -36.28 -19.03
C PHE A 30 -3.54 -35.77 -17.95
N ASP A 31 -3.10 -35.80 -16.69
CA ASP A 31 -3.76 -35.14 -15.56
C ASP A 31 -3.14 -33.77 -15.27
N GLU A 32 -3.87 -32.90 -14.55
CA GLU A 32 -3.38 -31.57 -14.20
C GLU A 32 -2.08 -31.69 -13.37
N PRO A 33 -0.96 -31.07 -13.82
CA PRO A 33 0.31 -31.17 -13.11
C PRO A 33 0.21 -30.62 -11.68
N SER A 34 0.85 -31.32 -10.75
CA SER A 34 0.90 -30.88 -9.35
C SER A 34 1.70 -29.58 -9.18
N TYR A 35 1.53 -28.93 -8.03
CA TYR A 35 2.29 -27.73 -7.68
C TYR A 35 3.80 -27.97 -7.65
N ASP A 36 4.24 -29.18 -7.28
CA ASP A 36 5.67 -29.53 -7.24
C ASP A 36 6.33 -29.44 -8.62
N VAL A 37 5.59 -29.75 -9.70
CA VAL A 37 6.07 -29.58 -11.08
C VAL A 37 6.31 -28.11 -11.37
N ILE A 38 5.42 -27.22 -10.93
CA ILE A 38 5.58 -25.76 -11.09
C ILE A 38 6.81 -25.26 -10.32
N VAL A 39 7.04 -25.77 -9.11
CA VAL A 39 8.22 -25.45 -8.29
C VAL A 39 9.50 -25.91 -8.97
N ASP A 40 9.52 -27.15 -9.49
CA ASP A 40 10.66 -27.71 -10.21
C ASP A 40 11.01 -26.89 -11.47
N ILE A 41 10.01 -26.55 -12.29
CA ILE A 41 10.19 -25.69 -13.47
C ILE A 41 10.84 -24.36 -13.05
N LYS A 42 10.31 -23.70 -12.03
CA LYS A 42 10.83 -22.41 -11.56
C LYS A 42 12.25 -22.51 -11.02
N ARG A 43 12.58 -23.60 -10.31
CA ARG A 43 13.92 -23.88 -9.81
C ARG A 43 14.89 -24.05 -10.98
N HIS A 44 14.58 -24.92 -11.95
CA HIS A 44 15.40 -25.13 -13.15
C HIS A 44 15.68 -23.82 -13.89
N ILE A 45 14.66 -22.99 -14.09
CA ILE A 45 14.79 -21.72 -14.80
C ILE A 45 15.68 -20.74 -14.04
N ARG A 46 15.60 -20.73 -12.70
CA ARG A 46 16.46 -19.88 -11.85
C ARG A 46 17.93 -20.30 -11.95
N GLU A 47 18.19 -21.60 -11.99
CA GLU A 47 19.54 -22.17 -11.99
C GLU A 47 20.21 -22.07 -13.36
N THR A 48 19.47 -22.30 -14.44
CA THR A 48 20.03 -22.40 -15.80
C THR A 48 19.83 -21.16 -16.65
N GLY A 49 18.76 -20.41 -16.42
CA GLY A 49 18.29 -19.36 -17.33
C GLY A 49 17.80 -19.87 -18.68
N GLU A 50 17.62 -21.19 -18.85
CA GLU A 50 17.28 -21.84 -20.12
C GLU A 50 16.00 -22.68 -19.98
N PRO A 51 14.80 -22.08 -20.03
CA PRO A 51 13.56 -22.82 -19.81
C PRO A 51 13.37 -24.02 -20.75
N TRP A 52 13.84 -23.93 -21.99
CA TRP A 52 13.65 -24.97 -23.00
C TRP A 52 14.46 -26.25 -22.75
N THR A 53 15.38 -26.25 -21.79
CA THR A 53 16.18 -27.42 -21.40
C THR A 53 15.58 -28.19 -20.24
N TRP A 54 14.50 -27.69 -19.63
CA TRP A 54 13.80 -28.42 -18.56
C TRP A 54 13.24 -29.75 -19.08
N THR A 55 13.47 -30.84 -18.35
CA THR A 55 13.23 -32.21 -18.84
C THR A 55 11.78 -32.47 -19.26
N GLY A 56 10.80 -31.86 -18.58
CA GLY A 56 9.38 -32.00 -18.92
C GLY A 56 8.88 -31.07 -20.03
N HIS A 57 9.72 -30.17 -20.57
CA HIS A 57 9.30 -29.17 -21.56
C HIS A 57 9.22 -29.76 -22.97
N THR A 58 8.08 -29.62 -23.63
CA THR A 58 7.90 -29.94 -25.05
C THR A 58 8.11 -28.71 -25.93
N HIS A 59 9.13 -28.74 -26.79
CA HIS A 59 9.49 -27.67 -27.71
C HIS A 59 9.00 -27.93 -29.14
N THR A 60 7.71 -28.26 -29.27
CA THR A 60 7.01 -28.40 -30.55
C THR A 60 5.82 -27.46 -30.61
N ASN A 61 5.43 -27.06 -31.81
CA ASN A 61 4.22 -26.27 -32.00
C ASN A 61 2.99 -27.13 -31.63
N PRO A 62 2.09 -26.68 -30.74
CA PRO A 62 0.87 -27.43 -30.44
C PRO A 62 -0.01 -27.59 -31.70
N PRO A 63 -0.77 -28.69 -31.81
CA PRO A 63 -1.82 -28.85 -32.83
C PRO A 63 -2.82 -27.69 -32.80
N LYS A 64 -3.44 -27.43 -33.96
CA LYS A 64 -4.49 -26.42 -34.06
C LYS A 64 -5.70 -26.86 -33.23
N GLY A 65 -6.25 -25.95 -32.43
CA GLY A 65 -7.41 -26.21 -31.59
C GLY A 65 -7.12 -26.98 -30.29
N SER A 66 -5.86 -27.24 -29.95
CA SER A 66 -5.52 -27.88 -28.67
C SER A 66 -5.98 -27.05 -27.48
N LEU A 67 -6.58 -27.70 -26.48
CA LEU A 67 -6.93 -27.05 -25.23
C LEU A 67 -5.66 -26.62 -24.49
N ILE A 68 -5.64 -25.38 -23.98
CA ILE A 68 -4.55 -24.85 -23.16
C ILE A 68 -5.06 -24.50 -21.76
N ARG A 69 -4.25 -24.79 -20.73
CA ARG A 69 -4.44 -24.27 -19.38
C ARG A 69 -3.13 -23.71 -18.87
N TYR A 70 -3.14 -22.48 -18.37
CA TYR A 70 -1.98 -21.96 -17.66
C TYR A 70 -2.01 -22.46 -16.22
N ILE A 71 -0.96 -23.14 -15.82
CA ILE A 71 -0.82 -23.67 -14.45
C ILE A 71 0.18 -22.85 -13.63
N GLY A 72 0.97 -22.00 -14.29
CA GLY A 72 1.90 -21.10 -13.61
C GLY A 72 2.50 -20.06 -14.53
N GLU A 73 3.40 -19.26 -13.95
CA GLU A 73 4.19 -18.26 -14.64
C GLU A 73 5.64 -18.38 -14.21
N PHE A 74 6.55 -17.93 -15.07
CA PHE A 74 7.97 -17.88 -14.80
C PHE A 74 8.58 -16.60 -15.36
N GLY A 75 9.75 -16.26 -14.83
CA GLY A 75 10.56 -15.16 -15.33
C GLY A 75 12.03 -15.48 -15.18
N LEU A 76 12.83 -15.07 -16.15
CA LEU A 76 14.29 -15.12 -16.06
C LEU A 76 14.77 -14.16 -14.97
N SER A 77 15.94 -14.42 -14.38
CA SER A 77 16.56 -13.48 -13.44
C SER A 77 16.89 -12.15 -14.13
N GLU A 78 17.06 -11.09 -13.34
CA GLU A 78 17.40 -9.76 -13.86
C GLU A 78 18.71 -9.78 -14.66
N GLU A 79 19.68 -10.62 -14.28
CA GLU A 79 20.95 -10.79 -14.98
C GLU A 79 20.74 -11.26 -16.43
N TYR A 80 19.98 -12.35 -16.62
CA TYR A 80 19.68 -12.88 -17.95
C TYR A 80 18.91 -11.87 -18.81
N ARG A 81 17.98 -11.12 -18.21
CA ARG A 81 17.23 -10.07 -18.92
C ARG A 81 18.13 -8.92 -19.37
N LYS A 82 19.02 -8.42 -18.51
CA LYS A 82 19.98 -7.36 -18.83
C LYS A 82 20.91 -7.77 -19.97
N ARG A 83 21.32 -9.05 -19.98
CA ARG A 83 22.14 -9.65 -21.04
C ARG A 83 21.36 -9.99 -22.32
N LYS A 84 20.04 -9.74 -22.36
CA LYS A 84 19.13 -10.09 -23.47
C LYS A 84 19.15 -11.59 -23.81
N LEU A 85 19.47 -12.43 -22.84
CA LEU A 85 19.46 -13.90 -22.97
C LEU A 85 18.04 -14.44 -22.81
N PHE A 86 17.14 -14.00 -23.70
CA PHE A 86 15.73 -14.39 -23.67
C PHE A 86 15.49 -15.85 -24.07
N THR A 87 14.26 -16.30 -23.92
CA THR A 87 13.81 -17.67 -24.17
C THR A 87 13.21 -17.79 -25.57
N PRO A 88 13.54 -18.84 -26.36
CA PRO A 88 12.86 -19.14 -27.61
C PRO A 88 11.45 -19.69 -27.36
N CYS A 89 10.53 -19.45 -28.29
CA CYS A 89 9.14 -19.84 -28.15
C CYS A 89 8.78 -21.01 -29.06
N PRO A 90 8.29 -22.14 -28.53
CA PRO A 90 7.93 -23.29 -29.37
C PRO A 90 6.78 -23.02 -30.34
N CYS A 91 5.95 -22.01 -30.08
CA CYS A 91 4.80 -21.67 -30.92
C CYS A 91 5.16 -20.74 -32.08
N CYS A 92 5.94 -19.67 -31.81
CA CYS A 92 6.10 -18.56 -32.77
C CYS A 92 7.54 -18.28 -33.20
N SER A 93 8.54 -18.83 -32.51
CA SER A 93 9.94 -18.73 -32.90
C SER A 93 10.77 -19.82 -32.19
N PRO A 94 10.69 -21.06 -32.68
CA PRO A 94 11.27 -22.22 -31.98
C PRO A 94 12.78 -22.08 -31.75
N ASP A 95 13.46 -21.37 -32.65
CA ASP A 95 14.91 -21.27 -32.60
C ASP A 95 15.43 -19.86 -32.29
N ASN A 96 14.55 -18.88 -32.03
CA ASN A 96 14.99 -17.51 -31.75
C ASN A 96 14.45 -16.99 -30.42
N ARG A 97 15.34 -16.43 -29.60
CA ARG A 97 15.04 -15.79 -28.31
C ARG A 97 14.02 -14.66 -28.50
N LYS A 98 12.91 -14.71 -27.75
CA LYS A 98 11.81 -13.73 -27.88
C LYS A 98 11.32 -13.12 -26.57
N PHE A 99 11.37 -13.83 -25.44
CA PHE A 99 10.73 -13.35 -24.21
C PHE A 99 11.54 -13.65 -22.94
N GLY A 100 11.44 -12.78 -21.93
CA GLY A 100 12.08 -12.97 -20.61
C GLY A 100 11.14 -13.45 -19.52
N ASP A 101 9.83 -13.29 -19.71
CA ASP A 101 8.77 -13.73 -18.81
C ASP A 101 7.77 -14.57 -19.60
N GLY A 102 7.17 -15.58 -18.99
CA GLY A 102 6.33 -16.54 -19.69
C GLY A 102 5.30 -17.25 -18.82
N LYS A 103 4.53 -18.10 -19.48
CA LYS A 103 3.51 -18.95 -18.88
C LYS A 103 3.93 -20.42 -18.97
N ILE A 104 3.61 -21.16 -17.92
CA ILE A 104 3.68 -22.62 -17.89
C ILE A 104 2.35 -23.11 -18.43
N ALA A 105 2.34 -23.48 -19.72
CA ALA A 105 1.15 -23.93 -20.42
C ALA A 105 1.08 -25.46 -20.40
N TRP A 106 0.01 -25.97 -19.83
CA TRP A 106 -0.35 -27.38 -19.88
C TRP A 106 -1.36 -27.61 -21.00
N PHE A 107 -1.13 -28.66 -21.80
CA PHE A 107 -1.98 -29.09 -22.90
C PHE A 107 -2.55 -30.47 -22.55
N PRO A 108 -3.78 -30.54 -21.99
CA PRO A 108 -4.34 -31.78 -21.44
C PRO A 108 -4.47 -32.88 -22.49
N ASP A 109 -4.97 -32.55 -23.68
CA ASP A 109 -5.23 -33.51 -24.76
C ASP A 109 -3.95 -34.19 -25.25
N GLU A 110 -2.83 -33.46 -25.21
CA GLU A 110 -1.52 -33.97 -25.59
C GLU A 110 -0.75 -34.55 -24.39
N GLY A 111 -1.16 -34.28 -23.17
CA GLY A 111 -0.41 -34.68 -21.99
C GLY A 111 0.97 -34.02 -21.85
N VAL A 112 1.16 -32.79 -22.34
CA VAL A 112 2.48 -32.10 -22.36
C VAL A 112 2.45 -30.73 -21.68
N ILE A 113 3.62 -30.27 -21.25
CA ILE A 113 3.85 -28.89 -20.80
C ILE A 113 4.72 -28.16 -21.83
N ARG A 114 4.37 -26.91 -22.14
CA ARG A 114 5.18 -25.99 -22.93
C ARG A 114 5.40 -24.69 -22.17
N LEU A 115 6.63 -24.22 -22.14
CA LEU A 115 7.01 -22.91 -21.62
C LEU A 115 6.93 -21.89 -22.76
N ILE A 116 5.95 -20.99 -22.68
CA ILE A 116 5.62 -20.09 -23.78
C ILE A 116 5.60 -18.63 -23.34
N GLY A 117 5.84 -17.70 -24.26
CA GLY A 117 5.74 -16.27 -23.98
C GLY A 117 4.30 -15.83 -23.69
N PRO A 118 4.09 -14.65 -23.08
CA PRO A 118 2.82 -14.22 -22.51
C PRO A 118 1.70 -14.04 -23.54
N HIS A 119 2.05 -13.83 -24.82
CA HIS A 119 1.09 -13.65 -25.92
C HIS A 119 1.23 -14.72 -27.01
N CYS A 120 2.05 -15.74 -26.79
CA CYS A 120 2.42 -16.69 -27.85
C CYS A 120 1.32 -17.69 -28.19
N ALA A 121 0.40 -18.00 -27.27
CA ALA A 121 -0.77 -18.81 -27.60
C ALA A 121 -1.81 -18.01 -28.40
N ARG A 122 -1.86 -16.68 -28.22
CA ARG A 122 -2.80 -15.80 -28.93
C ARG A 122 -2.63 -15.84 -30.45
N THR A 123 -1.41 -16.09 -30.93
CA THR A 123 -1.13 -16.23 -32.37
C THR A 123 -1.65 -17.55 -32.96
N LEU A 124 -1.91 -18.54 -32.11
CA LEU A 124 -2.50 -19.82 -32.49
C LEU A 124 -4.03 -19.72 -32.47
N ASP A 125 -4.56 -19.23 -31.35
CA ASP A 125 -5.98 -18.98 -31.14
C ASP A 125 -6.14 -17.90 -30.07
N ALA A 126 -6.73 -16.76 -30.46
CA ALA A 126 -6.89 -15.64 -29.56
C ALA A 126 -7.97 -15.88 -28.50
N ALA A 127 -9.08 -16.55 -28.86
CA ALA A 127 -10.20 -16.77 -27.95
C ALA A 127 -9.80 -17.78 -26.85
N MET A 128 -9.20 -18.90 -27.25
CA MET A 128 -8.69 -19.91 -26.31
C MET A 128 -7.58 -19.35 -25.39
N HIS A 129 -6.71 -18.48 -25.91
CA HIS A 129 -5.73 -17.79 -25.08
C HIS A 129 -6.37 -16.87 -24.03
N ASP A 130 -7.33 -16.05 -24.43
CA ASP A 130 -8.00 -15.09 -23.54
C ASP A 130 -8.80 -15.82 -22.45
N GLU A 131 -9.48 -16.92 -22.80
CA GLU A 131 -10.16 -17.81 -21.84
C GLU A 131 -9.18 -18.43 -20.83
N ALA A 132 -8.04 -18.97 -21.30
CA ALA A 132 -7.04 -19.57 -20.42
C ALA A 132 -6.37 -18.54 -19.49
N ILE A 133 -6.15 -17.30 -19.95
CA ILE A 133 -5.69 -16.20 -19.10
C ILE A 133 -6.74 -15.88 -18.05
N ALA A 134 -8.01 -15.76 -18.43
CA ALA A 134 -9.10 -15.44 -17.51
C ALA A 134 -9.21 -16.52 -16.42
N ASP A 135 -9.20 -17.80 -16.78
CA ASP A 135 -9.22 -18.90 -15.82
C ASP A 135 -8.01 -18.89 -14.88
N PHE A 136 -6.79 -18.69 -15.42
CA PHE A 136 -5.59 -18.63 -14.61
C PHE A 136 -5.61 -17.49 -13.61
N ASN A 137 -5.99 -16.28 -14.05
CA ASN A 137 -6.10 -15.13 -13.18
C ASN A 137 -7.19 -15.32 -12.11
N ARG A 138 -8.31 -15.96 -12.47
CA ARG A 138 -9.38 -16.35 -11.54
C ARG A 138 -8.85 -17.27 -10.44
N ARG A 139 -8.20 -18.39 -10.79
CA ARG A 139 -7.61 -19.33 -9.81
C ARG A 139 -6.52 -18.68 -8.96
N LYS A 140 -5.66 -17.86 -9.57
CA LYS A 140 -4.62 -17.12 -8.85
C LYS A 140 -5.19 -16.10 -7.86
N GLN A 141 -6.27 -15.41 -8.22
CA GLN A 141 -6.98 -14.51 -7.32
C GLN A 141 -7.63 -15.30 -6.17
N GLU A 142 -8.26 -16.43 -6.48
CA GLU A 142 -8.93 -17.27 -5.49
C GLU A 142 -7.99 -17.77 -4.39
N THR A 143 -6.84 -18.33 -4.79
CA THR A 143 -5.80 -18.77 -3.86
C THR A 143 -5.29 -17.60 -3.02
N ARG A 144 -4.98 -16.46 -3.64
CA ARG A 144 -4.46 -15.28 -2.95
C ARG A 144 -5.45 -14.70 -1.94
N ASP A 145 -6.73 -14.58 -2.30
CA ASP A 145 -7.74 -14.04 -1.39
C ASP A 145 -7.98 -14.99 -0.22
N ARG A 146 -8.09 -16.30 -0.50
CA ARG A 146 -8.20 -17.33 0.53
C ARG A 146 -7.02 -17.26 1.51
N ASP A 147 -5.79 -17.31 0.99
CA ASP A 147 -4.58 -17.34 1.81
C ASP A 147 -4.44 -16.03 2.60
N PHE A 148 -4.73 -14.88 1.98
CA PHE A 148 -4.74 -13.58 2.67
C PHE A 148 -5.65 -13.56 3.91
N ILE A 149 -6.85 -14.13 3.80
CA ILE A 149 -7.81 -14.21 4.90
C ILE A 149 -7.33 -15.19 5.97
N LEU A 150 -6.97 -16.41 5.57
CA LEU A 150 -6.62 -17.50 6.50
C LEU A 150 -5.32 -17.21 7.26
N ASP A 151 -4.29 -16.70 6.57
CA ASP A 151 -2.98 -16.37 7.17
C ASP A 151 -3.08 -15.28 8.24
N ARG A 152 -4.17 -14.52 8.28
CA ARG A 152 -4.35 -13.37 9.19
C ARG A 152 -5.34 -13.65 10.31
N ARG A 153 -5.99 -14.81 10.31
CA ARG A 153 -7.05 -15.14 11.26
C ARG A 153 -6.59 -15.11 12.72
N TYR A 154 -5.38 -15.59 12.99
CA TYR A 154 -4.82 -15.60 14.35
C TYR A 154 -4.59 -14.19 14.93
N MET A 155 -4.51 -13.15 14.08
CA MET A 155 -4.31 -11.76 14.51
C MET A 155 -5.62 -11.03 14.81
N MET A 156 -6.77 -11.65 14.49
CA MET A 156 -8.06 -10.98 14.47
C MET A 156 -8.47 -10.46 15.85
N SER A 157 -8.29 -11.28 16.90
CA SER A 157 -8.58 -10.91 18.29
C SER A 157 -7.74 -9.71 18.76
N ASP A 158 -6.46 -9.68 18.39
CA ASP A 158 -5.57 -8.57 18.72
C ASP A 158 -5.97 -7.30 17.98
N TRP A 159 -6.31 -7.39 16.69
CA TRP A 159 -6.79 -6.24 15.94
C TRP A 159 -8.10 -5.69 16.47
N MET A 160 -9.03 -6.55 16.89
CA MET A 160 -10.27 -6.14 17.54
C MET A 160 -10.00 -5.42 18.86
N ARG A 161 -9.12 -5.96 19.72
CA ARG A 161 -8.72 -5.32 20.98
C ARG A 161 -8.07 -3.95 20.76
N ILE A 162 -7.12 -3.87 19.81
CA ILE A 162 -6.50 -2.59 19.44
C ILE A 162 -7.57 -1.61 18.93
N CYS A 163 -8.53 -2.09 18.15
CA CYS A 163 -9.61 -1.26 17.65
C CYS A 163 -10.49 -0.71 18.79
N ASP A 164 -10.80 -1.52 19.82
CA ASP A 164 -11.52 -1.04 21.02
C ASP A 164 -10.77 0.06 21.75
N GLU A 165 -9.48 -0.14 22.00
CA GLU A 165 -8.64 0.86 22.65
C GLU A 165 -8.63 2.16 21.83
N LEU A 166 -8.49 2.06 20.51
CA LEU A 166 -8.53 3.22 19.62
C LEU A 166 -9.91 3.90 19.59
N ILE A 167 -11.00 3.15 19.71
CA ILE A 167 -12.37 3.72 19.78
C ILE A 167 -12.54 4.57 21.04
N GLU A 168 -12.07 4.10 22.20
CA GLU A 168 -12.18 4.86 23.46
C GLU A 168 -11.32 6.13 23.44
N ILE A 169 -10.12 6.04 22.86
CA ILE A 169 -9.27 7.20 22.59
C ILE A 169 -9.98 8.18 21.63
N ALA A 170 -10.56 7.66 20.54
CA ALA A 170 -11.24 8.47 19.53
C ALA A 170 -12.45 9.21 20.10
N LYS A 171 -13.26 8.56 20.95
CA LYS A 171 -14.39 9.20 21.64
C LYS A 171 -13.91 10.38 22.49
N GLY A 172 -12.83 10.18 23.24
CA GLY A 172 -12.21 11.23 24.05
C GLY A 172 -11.73 12.41 23.19
N ALA A 173 -11.01 12.12 22.11
CA ALA A 173 -10.51 13.13 21.18
C ALA A 173 -11.64 13.89 20.47
N ASP A 174 -12.65 13.17 19.98
CA ASP A 174 -13.81 13.70 19.26
C ASP A 174 -14.73 14.54 20.17
N ALA A 175 -14.71 14.32 21.48
CA ALA A 175 -15.38 15.19 22.45
C ALA A 175 -14.53 16.40 22.83
N PHE A 176 -13.26 16.18 23.17
CA PHE A 176 -12.38 17.20 23.74
C PHE A 176 -11.97 18.29 22.75
N PHE A 177 -11.45 17.93 21.58
CA PHE A 177 -10.84 18.89 20.68
C PHE A 177 -11.85 19.90 20.09
N PRO A 178 -13.08 19.49 19.70
CA PRO A 178 -14.10 20.45 19.32
C PRO A 178 -14.49 21.40 20.46
N SER A 179 -14.60 20.91 21.70
CA SER A 179 -14.85 21.76 22.86
C SER A 179 -13.72 22.74 23.12
N LEU A 180 -12.46 22.32 22.95
CA LEU A 180 -11.31 23.19 23.09
C LEU A 180 -11.26 24.26 21.98
N SER A 181 -11.50 23.87 20.73
CA SER A 181 -11.59 24.81 19.59
C SER A 181 -12.72 25.82 19.82
N HIS A 182 -13.88 25.36 20.28
CA HIS A 182 -15.00 26.24 20.64
C HIS A 182 -14.65 27.21 21.78
N ALA A 183 -13.91 26.74 22.79
CA ALA A 183 -13.43 27.58 23.89
C ALA A 183 -12.54 28.73 23.39
N PHE A 184 -11.59 28.45 22.48
CA PHE A 184 -10.79 29.49 21.84
C PHE A 184 -11.65 30.45 21.01
N GLU A 185 -12.38 29.91 20.03
CA GLU A 185 -12.99 30.69 18.94
C GLU A 185 -14.25 31.43 19.37
N LYS A 186 -15.10 30.81 20.19
CA LYS A 186 -16.43 31.35 20.53
C LYS A 186 -16.49 31.95 21.92
N GLN A 187 -15.81 31.36 22.91
CA GLN A 187 -15.89 31.83 24.29
C GLN A 187 -14.81 32.88 24.60
N ARG A 188 -13.65 32.80 23.93
CA ARG A 188 -12.56 33.78 24.08
C ARG A 188 -12.34 34.67 22.88
N ALA A 189 -13.05 34.44 21.77
CA ALA A 189 -12.89 35.17 20.51
C ALA A 189 -11.43 35.19 20.01
N ILE A 190 -10.67 34.13 20.31
CA ILE A 190 -9.30 33.95 19.83
C ILE A 190 -9.39 33.11 18.55
N PRO A 191 -9.04 33.65 17.37
CA PRO A 191 -9.05 32.92 16.11
C PRO A 191 -7.85 31.97 15.98
N ILE A 192 -7.70 31.06 16.95
CA ILE A 192 -6.50 30.23 17.12
C ILE A 192 -6.18 29.44 15.86
N TRP A 193 -7.19 28.89 15.18
CA TRP A 193 -6.97 28.07 13.99
C TRP A 193 -6.28 28.84 12.88
N ARG A 194 -6.62 30.12 12.71
CA ARG A 194 -5.99 31.00 11.69
C ARG A 194 -4.47 31.08 11.89
N HIS A 195 -4.03 31.05 13.14
CA HIS A 195 -2.62 31.22 13.52
C HIS A 195 -1.85 29.89 13.59
N VAL A 196 -2.53 28.76 13.78
CA VAL A 196 -1.86 27.45 13.95
C VAL A 196 -2.09 26.46 12.80
N ARG A 197 -2.87 26.80 11.77
CA ARG A 197 -3.25 25.89 10.67
C ARG A 197 -2.10 25.27 9.87
N THR A 198 -0.89 25.81 9.96
CA THR A 198 0.31 25.27 9.30
C THR A 198 1.21 24.48 10.27
N GLY A 199 0.84 24.41 11.55
CA GLY A 199 1.69 23.88 12.61
C GLY A 199 2.84 24.81 13.00
N GLN A 200 2.93 26.02 12.42
CA GLN A 200 3.96 27.00 12.75
C GLN A 200 3.39 28.09 13.65
N LEU A 201 4.00 28.27 14.82
CA LEU A 201 3.71 29.38 15.72
C LEU A 201 4.57 30.57 15.29
N GLN A 202 3.95 31.65 14.86
CA GLN A 202 4.63 32.83 14.31
C GLN A 202 4.53 34.02 15.26
N VAL A 203 5.53 34.89 15.25
CA VAL A 203 5.56 36.14 16.01
C VAL A 203 5.89 37.31 15.09
N TRP A 204 5.45 38.51 15.47
CA TRP A 204 5.79 39.74 14.77
C TRP A 204 7.24 40.13 15.04
N THR A 205 8.00 40.45 14.01
CA THR A 205 9.37 40.96 14.14
C THR A 205 9.55 42.15 13.21
N ASP A 206 10.15 43.21 13.72
CA ASP A 206 10.52 44.37 12.91
C ASP A 206 11.70 43.98 12.01
N THR A 207 11.44 43.90 10.71
CA THR A 207 12.44 43.53 9.71
C THR A 207 12.77 44.77 8.86
N PRO A 208 14.06 45.10 8.65
CA PRO A 208 14.42 46.17 7.75
C PRO A 208 14.12 45.77 6.31
N GLU A 209 13.14 46.42 5.70
CA GLU A 209 12.82 46.29 4.29
C GLU A 209 13.60 47.37 3.52
N VAL A 210 14.53 46.91 2.70
CA VAL A 210 15.35 47.78 1.87
C VAL A 210 14.64 48.00 0.54
N THR A 211 14.26 49.24 0.27
CA THR A 211 13.65 49.67 -0.99
C THR A 211 14.62 50.59 -1.72
N MET A 212 14.78 50.40 -3.03
CA MET A 212 15.62 51.25 -3.86
C MET A 212 14.74 52.27 -4.59
N GLY A 213 14.97 53.56 -4.33
CA GLY A 213 14.27 54.64 -5.02
C GLY A 213 14.67 54.75 -6.49
N ALA A 214 13.86 55.45 -7.29
CA ALA A 214 14.11 55.64 -8.72
C ALA A 214 15.45 56.36 -9.03
N ASN A 215 16.04 57.04 -8.05
CA ASN A 215 17.34 57.71 -8.10
C ASN A 215 18.51 56.85 -7.58
N GLY A 216 18.28 55.57 -7.25
CA GLY A 216 19.29 54.68 -6.67
C GLY A 216 19.54 54.88 -5.17
N GLN A 217 18.79 55.74 -4.48
CA GLN A 217 18.90 55.86 -3.01
C GLN A 217 18.30 54.64 -2.32
N ILE A 218 19.04 54.10 -1.35
CA ILE A 218 18.63 52.98 -0.51
C ILE A 218 17.82 53.52 0.66
N ASN A 219 16.52 53.24 0.68
CA ASN A 219 15.63 53.56 1.78
C ASN A 219 15.37 52.30 2.61
N THR A 220 15.73 52.34 3.90
CA THR A 220 15.39 51.26 4.83
C THR A 220 14.13 51.64 5.59
N ARG A 221 13.06 50.86 5.42
CA ARG A 221 11.82 50.99 6.19
C ARG A 221 11.70 49.79 7.12
N MET A 222 11.42 50.02 8.40
CA MET A 222 11.09 48.90 9.29
C MET A 222 9.66 48.44 8.99
N THR A 223 9.50 47.18 8.59
CA THR A 223 8.21 46.54 8.32
C THR A 223 8.03 45.38 9.30
N LYS A 224 6.84 45.27 9.90
CA LYS A 224 6.48 44.12 10.75
C LYS A 224 6.19 42.91 9.88
N THR A 225 6.98 41.86 10.03
CA THR A 225 6.77 40.57 9.34
C THR A 225 6.52 39.45 10.35
N LEU A 226 5.83 38.40 9.92
CA LEU A 226 5.63 37.20 10.74
C LEU A 226 6.78 36.22 10.50
N VAL A 227 7.50 35.92 11.57
CA VAL A 227 8.62 34.96 11.55
C VAL A 227 8.24 33.72 12.34
N ASN A 228 8.65 32.54 11.85
CA ASN A 228 8.42 31.28 12.55
C ASN A 228 9.21 31.22 13.86
N HIS A 229 8.51 31.00 14.98
CA HIS A 229 9.08 30.90 16.31
C HIS A 229 9.22 29.44 16.77
N ALA A 230 8.18 28.62 16.53
CA ALA A 230 8.15 27.23 16.97
C ALA A 230 7.22 26.37 16.11
N VAL A 231 7.39 25.05 16.20
CA VAL A 231 6.48 24.07 15.57
C VAL A 231 5.58 23.44 16.63
N LEU A 232 4.28 23.34 16.31
CA LEU A 232 3.25 22.75 17.12
C LEU A 232 2.77 21.44 16.48
N ASP A 233 3.17 20.29 17.04
CA ASP A 233 2.67 19.02 16.53
C ASP A 233 1.20 18.82 16.93
N GLY A 234 0.46 18.08 16.10
CA GLY A 234 -0.96 17.82 16.36
C GLY A 234 -1.87 19.04 16.21
N TYR A 235 -1.38 20.15 15.67
CA TYR A 235 -2.17 21.38 15.45
C TYR A 235 -3.51 21.13 14.73
N ALA A 236 -3.56 20.14 13.83
CA ALA A 236 -4.76 19.75 13.09
C ALA A 236 -5.92 19.33 14.00
N ALA A 237 -5.64 18.94 15.25
CA ALA A 237 -6.66 18.66 16.26
C ALA A 237 -7.53 19.88 16.56
N LEU A 238 -7.01 21.11 16.41
CA LEU A 238 -7.76 22.36 16.60
C LEU A 238 -8.54 22.80 15.35
N SER A 239 -8.53 22.01 14.27
CA SER A 239 -9.23 22.35 13.04
C SER A 239 -10.75 22.39 13.26
N PRO A 240 -11.46 23.42 12.76
CA PRO A 240 -12.93 23.47 12.85
C PRO A 240 -13.61 22.36 12.04
N ASN A 241 -12.95 21.87 10.98
CA ASN A 241 -13.43 20.78 10.13
C ASN A 241 -12.73 19.45 10.45
N ARG A 242 -12.32 19.26 11.71
CA ARG A 242 -11.66 18.03 12.15
C ARG A 242 -12.56 16.81 11.87
N PRO A 243 -12.10 15.82 11.09
CA PRO A 243 -12.88 14.61 10.85
C PRO A 243 -12.98 13.78 12.14
N LYS A 244 -14.16 13.21 12.39
CA LYS A 244 -14.36 12.30 13.53
C LYS A 244 -13.70 10.95 13.24
N ALA A 245 -12.85 10.48 14.14
CA ALA A 245 -12.18 9.19 14.00
C ALA A 245 -13.05 8.02 14.49
N THR A 246 -13.97 8.28 15.43
CA THR A 246 -14.73 7.24 16.15
C THR A 246 -15.53 6.34 15.20
N GLN A 247 -16.31 6.91 14.29
CA GLN A 247 -17.20 6.12 13.42
C GLN A 247 -16.42 5.17 12.50
N ASN A 248 -15.32 5.66 11.90
CA ASN A 248 -14.47 4.85 11.04
C ASN A 248 -13.87 3.64 11.76
N LEU A 249 -13.51 3.80 13.04
CA LEU A 249 -12.98 2.72 13.86
C LEU A 249 -14.08 1.74 14.28
N ILE A 250 -15.28 2.22 14.63
CA ILE A 250 -16.44 1.37 14.90
C ILE A 250 -16.79 0.51 13.66
N ASP A 251 -16.79 1.11 12.47
CA ASP A 251 -17.09 0.39 11.23
C ASP A 251 -16.00 -0.63 10.89
N ALA A 252 -14.73 -0.30 11.16
CA ALA A 252 -13.63 -1.25 11.04
C ALA A 252 -13.81 -2.43 12.01
N ARG A 253 -14.13 -2.18 13.28
CA ARG A 253 -14.40 -3.23 14.28
C ARG A 253 -15.53 -4.15 13.85
N LYS A 254 -16.66 -3.59 13.41
CA LYS A 254 -17.81 -4.37 12.91
C LYS A 254 -17.41 -5.25 11.74
N THR A 255 -16.61 -4.70 10.82
CA THR A 255 -16.11 -5.43 9.66
C THR A 255 -15.17 -6.58 10.07
N LEU A 256 -14.24 -6.35 10.99
CA LEU A 256 -13.39 -7.42 11.54
C LEU A 256 -14.22 -8.53 12.16
N HIS A 257 -15.28 -8.18 12.92
CA HIS A 257 -16.17 -9.17 13.53
C HIS A 257 -16.95 -9.98 12.49
N ALA A 258 -17.45 -9.34 11.44
CA ALA A 258 -18.11 -10.05 10.35
C ALA A 258 -17.15 -11.00 9.63
N VAL A 259 -15.89 -10.60 9.41
CA VAL A 259 -14.88 -11.46 8.79
C VAL A 259 -14.50 -12.64 9.70
N ASP A 260 -14.32 -12.40 11.00
CA ASP A 260 -13.93 -13.43 11.98
C ASP A 260 -14.99 -14.53 12.14
N SER A 261 -16.27 -14.18 11.95
CA SER A 261 -17.39 -15.12 12.06
C SER A 261 -17.42 -16.20 10.97
N TYR A 262 -16.67 -16.03 9.88
CA TYR A 262 -16.59 -17.05 8.84
C TYR A 262 -15.71 -18.21 9.31
N SER A 263 -16.20 -19.44 9.14
CA SER A 263 -15.39 -20.63 9.38
C SER A 263 -14.32 -20.80 8.31
N GLU A 264 -13.24 -21.51 8.65
CA GLU A 264 -12.17 -21.81 7.70
C GLU A 264 -12.67 -22.63 6.51
N ASP A 265 -13.53 -23.63 6.75
CA ASP A 265 -14.12 -24.45 5.69
C ASP A 265 -14.99 -23.60 4.76
N TYR A 266 -15.78 -22.68 5.30
CA TYR A 266 -16.54 -21.74 4.49
C TYR A 266 -15.63 -20.88 3.59
N ILE A 267 -14.53 -20.35 4.12
CA ILE A 267 -13.58 -19.55 3.34
C ILE A 267 -12.90 -20.38 2.24
N LYS A 268 -12.57 -21.65 2.52
CA LYS A 268 -11.98 -22.56 1.53
C LYS A 268 -12.94 -22.86 0.38
N ASP A 269 -14.20 -23.12 0.70
CA ASP A 269 -15.21 -23.57 -0.26
C ASP A 269 -16.01 -22.44 -0.93
N ALA A 270 -15.94 -21.22 -0.39
CA ALA A 270 -16.65 -20.06 -0.94
C ALA A 270 -16.27 -19.77 -2.40
N ALA A 271 -17.23 -19.29 -3.20
CA ALA A 271 -16.96 -18.84 -4.56
C ALA A 271 -16.01 -17.62 -4.59
N LEU A 272 -15.26 -17.45 -5.68
CA LEU A 272 -14.29 -16.35 -5.83
C LEU A 272 -14.89 -14.96 -5.50
N PRO A 273 -16.06 -14.55 -6.01
CA PRO A 273 -16.61 -13.23 -5.69
C PRO A 273 -16.78 -13.00 -4.17
N THR A 274 -17.17 -14.03 -3.44
CA THR A 274 -17.31 -14.00 -1.99
C THR A 274 -15.94 -13.92 -1.30
N LYS A 275 -14.96 -14.74 -1.71
CA LYS A 275 -13.58 -14.67 -1.20
C LYS A 275 -12.98 -13.27 -1.39
N THR A 276 -13.12 -12.71 -2.60
CA THR A 276 -12.66 -11.36 -2.93
C THR A 276 -13.35 -10.29 -2.08
N GLN A 277 -14.66 -10.41 -1.86
CA GLN A 277 -15.39 -9.49 -0.99
C GLN A 277 -14.86 -9.53 0.45
N ILE A 278 -14.69 -10.72 1.03
CA ILE A 278 -14.17 -10.89 2.40
C ILE A 278 -12.74 -10.33 2.50
N ALA A 279 -11.87 -10.62 1.53
CA ALA A 279 -10.49 -10.11 1.50
C ALA A 279 -10.46 -8.58 1.40
N ASN A 280 -11.32 -7.98 0.57
CA ASN A 280 -11.44 -6.53 0.43
C ASN A 280 -11.98 -5.89 1.71
N ASP A 281 -12.97 -6.50 2.36
CA ASP A 281 -13.54 -6.02 3.63
C ASP A 281 -12.49 -6.04 4.74
N LEU A 282 -11.72 -7.12 4.86
CA LEU A 282 -10.60 -7.23 5.79
C LEU A 282 -9.54 -6.16 5.51
N SER A 283 -9.08 -6.05 4.26
CA SER A 283 -8.09 -5.05 3.85
C SER A 283 -8.56 -3.63 4.17
N ARG A 284 -9.83 -3.31 3.86
CA ARG A 284 -10.44 -2.01 4.17
C ARG A 284 -10.45 -1.74 5.69
N ALA A 285 -10.86 -2.71 6.50
CA ALA A 285 -10.87 -2.58 7.95
C ALA A 285 -9.46 -2.30 8.51
N LEU A 286 -8.43 -3.02 8.05
CA LEU A 286 -7.04 -2.80 8.46
C LEU A 286 -6.54 -1.40 8.05
N GLN A 287 -6.90 -0.93 6.87
CA GLN A 287 -6.57 0.44 6.43
C GLN A 287 -7.27 1.50 7.27
N LEU A 288 -8.54 1.30 7.65
CA LEU A 288 -9.27 2.20 8.54
C LEU A 288 -8.62 2.26 9.93
N ILE A 289 -8.21 1.13 10.50
CA ILE A 289 -7.49 1.08 11.78
C ILE A 289 -6.15 1.81 11.67
N LYS A 290 -5.36 1.52 10.63
CA LYS A 290 -4.06 2.17 10.40
C LYS A 290 -4.19 3.69 10.26
N ARG A 291 -5.16 4.16 9.48
CA ARG A 291 -5.44 5.60 9.30
C ARG A 291 -5.95 6.24 10.60
N GLY A 292 -6.92 5.62 11.25
CA GLY A 292 -7.47 6.08 12.54
C GLY A 292 -6.39 6.22 13.60
N ARG A 293 -5.55 5.20 13.77
CA ARG A 293 -4.38 5.23 14.66
C ARG A 293 -3.45 6.40 14.34
N SER A 294 -3.05 6.54 13.07
CA SER A 294 -2.12 7.60 12.64
C SER A 294 -2.69 9.01 12.91
N THR A 295 -3.98 9.21 12.64
CA THR A 295 -4.69 10.46 12.94
C THR A 295 -4.71 10.74 14.44
N LEU A 296 -5.17 9.78 15.25
CA LEU A 296 -5.24 9.94 16.70
C LEU A 296 -3.87 10.17 17.33
N ALA A 297 -2.83 9.47 16.87
CA ALA A 297 -1.48 9.66 17.38
C ALA A 297 -0.96 11.08 17.13
N LYS A 298 -1.27 11.67 15.97
CA LYS A 298 -0.94 13.06 15.66
C LYS A 298 -1.74 14.03 16.52
N GLU A 299 -3.03 13.79 16.70
CA GLU A 299 -3.89 14.67 17.50
C GLU A 299 -3.52 14.65 18.98
N ILE A 300 -3.31 13.47 19.56
CA ILE A 300 -2.87 13.32 20.95
C ILE A 300 -1.47 13.93 21.14
N ALA A 301 -0.63 13.99 20.10
CA ALA A 301 0.65 14.66 20.19
C ALA A 301 0.52 16.15 20.56
N PHE A 302 -0.61 16.81 20.25
CA PHE A 302 -0.90 18.18 20.69
C PHE A 302 -0.89 18.31 22.22
N LEU A 303 -1.37 17.29 22.94
CA LEU A 303 -1.44 17.28 24.41
C LEU A 303 -0.13 16.92 25.09
N ARG A 304 0.95 16.68 24.33
CA ARG A 304 2.26 16.42 24.91
C ARG A 304 2.76 17.65 25.68
N PRO A 305 3.48 17.47 26.80
CA PRO A 305 3.99 18.57 27.61
C PRO A 305 4.76 19.61 26.80
N GLU A 306 5.56 19.19 25.81
CA GLU A 306 6.36 20.09 24.99
C GLU A 306 5.47 21.00 24.12
N ASN A 307 4.41 20.47 23.53
CA ASN A 307 3.49 21.25 22.70
C ASN A 307 2.61 22.18 23.53
N VAL A 308 2.14 21.72 24.69
CA VAL A 308 1.41 22.56 25.65
C VAL A 308 2.27 23.72 26.12
N GLN A 309 3.54 23.47 26.45
CA GLN A 309 4.48 24.52 26.85
C GLN A 309 4.76 25.49 25.70
N ARG A 310 5.03 25.01 24.49
CA ARG A 310 5.22 25.87 23.30
C ARG A 310 4.03 26.80 23.09
N LEU A 311 2.81 26.27 23.14
CA LEU A 311 1.59 27.06 22.96
C LEU A 311 1.39 28.06 24.11
N ARG A 312 1.64 27.65 25.36
CA ARG A 312 1.60 28.53 26.54
C ARG A 312 2.59 29.68 26.43
N PHE A 313 3.84 29.40 26.07
CA PHE A 313 4.87 30.43 25.93
C PHE A 313 4.54 31.37 24.79
N TRP A 314 4.15 30.83 23.62
CA TRP A 314 3.75 31.63 22.47
C TRP A 314 2.59 32.57 22.79
N GLY A 315 1.52 32.06 23.42
CA GLY A 315 0.35 32.88 23.79
C GLY A 315 0.64 33.99 24.80
N ARG A 316 1.74 33.91 25.57
CA ARG A 316 2.13 34.94 26.54
C ARG A 316 3.01 36.05 25.97
N ARG A 317 3.52 35.89 24.74
CA ARG A 317 4.43 36.89 24.17
C ARG A 317 3.68 38.16 23.74
N GLU A 318 4.35 39.30 23.85
CA GLU A 318 3.83 40.60 23.38
C GLU A 318 3.84 40.71 21.86
N ASP A 319 4.74 40.01 21.19
CA ASP A 319 4.86 39.98 19.75
C ASP A 319 4.05 38.85 19.09
N ALA A 320 3.31 38.04 19.86
CA ALA A 320 2.41 37.05 19.30
C ALA A 320 1.19 37.73 18.62
N PRO A 321 0.66 37.16 17.53
CA PRO A 321 -0.54 37.69 16.86
C PRO A 321 -1.79 37.74 17.76
N VAL A 322 -1.84 36.87 18.76
CA VAL A 322 -2.92 36.78 19.76
C VAL A 322 -2.29 36.45 21.12
N GLN A 323 -2.86 37.00 22.19
CA GLN A 323 -2.38 36.78 23.55
C GLN A 323 -3.40 36.01 24.39
N PHE A 324 -2.93 35.01 25.12
CA PHE A 324 -3.73 34.19 26.02
C PHE A 324 -2.84 33.39 26.98
N GLU A 325 -3.44 32.93 28.06
CA GLU A 325 -2.85 31.96 28.96
C GLU A 325 -3.45 30.58 28.73
N PHE A 326 -2.59 29.57 28.60
CA PHE A 326 -2.98 28.20 28.33
C PHE A 326 -2.24 27.22 29.24
N ALA A 327 -2.96 26.30 29.86
CA ALA A 327 -2.37 25.23 30.67
C ALA A 327 -3.16 23.93 30.55
N VAL A 328 -2.48 22.80 30.76
CA VAL A 328 -3.12 21.49 30.88
C VAL A 328 -2.65 20.86 32.18
N GLU A 329 -3.53 20.81 33.19
CA GLU A 329 -3.20 20.40 34.55
C GLU A 329 -4.36 19.60 35.16
N GLN A 330 -4.03 18.51 35.86
CA GLN A 330 -5.00 17.70 36.63
C GLN A 330 -6.27 17.29 35.86
N GLY A 331 -6.15 17.08 34.54
CA GLY A 331 -7.30 16.69 33.73
C GLY A 331 -8.17 17.82 33.20
N PHE A 332 -7.70 19.05 33.28
CA PHE A 332 -8.37 20.20 32.69
C PHE A 332 -7.39 20.98 31.83
N THR A 333 -7.89 21.54 30.75
CA THR A 333 -7.25 22.62 30.02
C THR A 333 -7.80 23.94 30.55
N THR A 334 -6.94 24.86 30.97
CA THR A 334 -7.33 26.22 31.32
C THR A 334 -6.98 27.17 30.19
N LEU A 335 -7.90 28.08 29.90
CA LEU A 335 -7.75 29.12 28.88
C LEU A 335 -8.25 30.46 29.42
N ALA A 336 -7.37 31.46 29.47
CA ALA A 336 -7.71 32.81 29.90
C ALA A 336 -7.14 33.85 28.93
N LEU A 337 -7.77 35.03 28.87
CA LEU A 337 -7.09 36.22 28.36
C LEU A 337 -6.20 36.79 29.47
N PRO A 338 -5.14 37.56 29.15
CA PRO A 338 -4.31 38.19 30.18
C PRO A 338 -5.15 38.98 31.18
N GLY A 339 -5.06 38.65 32.47
CA GLY A 339 -5.84 39.28 33.55
C GLY A 339 -7.34 38.92 33.59
N GLY A 340 -7.81 38.02 32.74
CA GLY A 340 -9.21 37.58 32.68
C GLY A 340 -9.50 36.31 33.49
N THR A 341 -10.78 36.03 33.73
CA THR A 341 -11.23 34.79 34.36
C THR A 341 -10.83 33.58 33.53
N ALA A 342 -10.31 32.51 34.13
CA ALA A 342 -9.95 31.27 33.43
C ALA A 342 -11.20 30.43 33.05
N LEU A 343 -11.24 29.95 31.81
CA LEU A 343 -12.19 28.94 31.34
C LEU A 343 -11.56 27.57 31.50
N ARG A 344 -12.33 26.58 31.94
CA ARG A 344 -11.87 25.19 32.09
C ARG A 344 -12.56 24.28 31.08
N VAL A 345 -11.78 23.49 30.37
CA VAL A 345 -12.25 22.42 29.48
C VAL A 345 -11.75 21.09 30.03
N VAL A 346 -12.65 20.12 30.23
CA VAL A 346 -12.28 18.79 30.77
C VAL A 346 -11.48 18.02 29.73
N VAL A 347 -10.32 17.47 30.12
CA VAL A 347 -9.54 16.53 29.32
C VAL A 347 -9.94 15.10 29.70
N PRO A 348 -10.62 14.36 28.82
CA PRO A 348 -11.02 12.97 29.08
C PRO A 348 -9.82 12.10 29.46
N GLU A 349 -10.05 11.15 30.37
CA GLU A 349 -9.00 10.21 30.81
C GLU A 349 -8.45 9.38 29.63
N SER A 350 -9.29 9.02 28.67
CA SER A 350 -8.92 8.23 27.48
C SER A 350 -7.93 8.92 26.53
N ILE A 351 -7.61 10.20 26.72
CA ILE A 351 -6.58 10.91 25.94
C ILE A 351 -5.49 11.53 26.82
N ARG A 352 -5.56 11.34 28.14
CA ARG A 352 -4.65 11.96 29.10
C ARG A 352 -3.40 11.11 29.26
N GLY A 353 -2.26 11.58 28.75
CA GLY A 353 -0.99 10.84 28.86
C GLY A 353 -1.00 9.49 28.12
N VAL A 354 -1.95 9.29 27.21
CA VAL A 354 -2.14 8.02 26.53
C VAL A 354 -1.13 7.88 25.39
N HIS A 355 -0.49 6.72 25.33
CA HIS A 355 0.26 6.27 24.17
C HIS A 355 -0.68 5.49 23.24
N VAL A 356 -0.84 5.97 22.01
CA VAL A 356 -1.64 5.26 21.00
C VAL A 356 -0.98 3.92 20.69
N PRO A 357 -1.69 2.78 20.84
CA PRO A 357 -1.10 1.46 20.69
C PRO A 357 -0.45 1.27 19.31
N PRO A 358 0.67 0.52 19.22
CA PRO A 358 1.22 0.14 17.93
C PRO A 358 0.25 -0.78 17.18
N PHE A 359 0.27 -0.71 15.86
CA PHE A 359 -0.54 -1.58 15.00
C PHE A 359 0.35 -2.21 13.94
N GLN A 360 0.47 -3.53 13.99
CA GLN A 360 1.13 -4.35 12.98
C GLN A 360 0.02 -5.05 12.19
N GLY A 361 -0.27 -4.54 10.99
CA GLY A 361 -1.39 -5.03 10.18
C GLY A 361 -1.16 -4.87 8.68
N VAL A 362 0.10 -4.91 8.24
CA VAL A 362 0.47 -4.96 6.82
C VAL A 362 1.47 -6.09 6.61
#